data_AF-A0A4Q7LPR0-F1
#
_entry.id   AF-A0A4Q7LPR0-F1
#
_cell.length_a   1.000
_cell.length_b   1.000
_cell.length_c   1.000
_cell.angle_alpha   90.00
_cell.angle_beta   90.00
_cell.angle_gamma   90.00
#
_symmetry.space_group_name_H-M   'P 1'
#
loop_
_entity.id
_entity.type
_entity.pdbx_description
1 polymer ?
#
loop_
_entity_poly.entity_id
_entity_poly.type
_entity_poly.pdbx_seq_one_letter_code
_entity_poly.pdbx_strand_id
1 'polypeptide(L)'
;MALNLAKTFPHAWRVAAAMTMAGGLLLLGACTQERQNEIRRSIQNWTGTDGVLEVYAGDKLVRRFVKIDKLSTAYGTDDGAARPYRYGYGVLDANLDGKVSDGEKRVYFEFSDYSTAYVFYENPS
;
A
#
# COMPACT_ATOMS: atom_id res chain seq x y z
N MET A 1 -18.33 -54.63 -27.84
CA MET A 1 -17.51 -53.81 -28.77
C MET A 1 -17.28 -52.46 -28.11
N ALA A 2 -16.21 -52.32 -27.32
CA ALA A 2 -15.88 -51.07 -26.64
C ALA A 2 -14.86 -50.31 -27.51
N LEU A 3 -15.29 -49.20 -28.09
CA LEU A 3 -14.45 -48.35 -28.93
C LEU A 3 -13.42 -47.67 -28.00
N ASN A 4 -12.14 -47.98 -28.20
CA ASN A 4 -11.05 -47.47 -27.37
C ASN A 4 -10.71 -46.05 -27.83
N LEU A 5 -11.35 -45.04 -27.20
CA LEU A 5 -11.26 -43.61 -27.56
C LEU A 5 -9.81 -43.08 -27.65
N ALA A 6 -8.84 -43.73 -27.00
CA ALA A 6 -7.45 -43.31 -27.00
C ALA A 6 -6.72 -43.51 -28.35
N LYS A 7 -7.23 -44.39 -29.24
CA LYS A 7 -6.56 -44.69 -30.53
C LYS A 7 -6.99 -43.82 -31.71
N THR A 8 -8.08 -43.07 -31.60
CA THR A 8 -8.63 -42.31 -32.73
C THR A 8 -8.08 -40.89 -32.88
N PHE A 9 -7.41 -40.33 -31.85
CA PHE A 9 -6.90 -38.95 -31.93
C PHE A 9 -5.55 -38.75 -31.19
N PRO A 10 -4.42 -39.27 -31.71
CA PRO A 10 -3.10 -39.14 -31.07
C PRO A 10 -2.59 -37.69 -30.98
N HIS A 11 -3.23 -36.75 -31.70
CA HIS A 11 -2.90 -35.33 -31.71
C HIS A 11 -3.80 -34.48 -30.81
N ALA A 12 -4.95 -35.00 -30.36
CA ALA A 12 -5.92 -34.21 -29.58
C ALA A 12 -5.36 -33.76 -28.23
N TRP A 13 -4.61 -34.62 -27.53
CA TRP A 13 -3.93 -34.26 -26.29
C TRP A 13 -2.84 -33.19 -26.51
N ARG A 14 -2.12 -33.27 -27.63
CA ARG A 14 -1.07 -32.28 -27.97
C ARG A 14 -1.67 -30.91 -28.30
N VAL A 15 -2.79 -30.89 -29.02
CA VAL A 15 -3.53 -29.65 -29.33
C VAL A 15 -4.15 -29.05 -28.06
N ALA A 16 -4.76 -29.88 -27.19
CA ALA A 16 -5.30 -29.44 -25.91
C ALA A 16 -4.19 -28.85 -25.02
N ALA A 17 -3.06 -29.54 -24.86
CA ALA A 17 -1.93 -29.05 -24.08
C ALA A 17 -1.34 -27.74 -24.64
N ALA A 18 -1.22 -27.62 -25.96
CA ALA A 18 -0.77 -26.39 -26.60
C ALA A 18 -1.75 -25.23 -26.41
N MET A 19 -3.07 -25.47 -26.48
CA MET A 19 -4.09 -24.45 -26.23
C MET A 19 -4.11 -24.02 -24.75
N THR A 20 -3.93 -24.95 -23.80
CA THR A 20 -3.83 -24.60 -22.37
C THR A 20 -2.58 -23.78 -22.07
N MET A 21 -1.44 -24.12 -22.68
CA MET A 21 -0.19 -23.39 -22.50
C MET A 21 -0.21 -21.99 -23.15
N ALA A 22 -0.81 -21.87 -24.35
CA ALA A 22 -1.02 -20.58 -25.02
C ALA A 22 -2.00 -19.68 -24.25
N GLY A 23 -3.09 -20.25 -23.69
CA GLY A 23 -4.00 -19.53 -22.80
C GLY A 23 -3.33 -19.03 -21.54
N GLY A 24 -2.43 -19.82 -20.94
CA GLY A 24 -1.64 -19.42 -19.78
C GLY A 24 -0.67 -18.26 -20.08
N LEU A 25 -0.01 -18.26 -21.24
CA LEU A 25 0.90 -17.19 -21.65
C LEU A 25 0.17 -15.85 -21.88
N LEU A 26 -1.06 -15.88 -22.41
CA LEU A 26 -1.87 -14.67 -22.59
C LEU A 26 -2.33 -14.06 -21.25
N LEU A 27 -2.55 -14.88 -20.22
CA LEU A 27 -2.89 -14.41 -18.87
C LEU A 27 -1.69 -13.75 -18.15
N LEU A 28 -0.45 -14.18 -18.45
CA LEU A 28 0.76 -13.58 -17.87
C LEU A 28 1.07 -12.17 -18.45
N GLY A 29 0.58 -11.86 -19.65
CA GLY A 29 0.74 -10.54 -20.28
C GLY A 29 -0.23 -9.46 -19.76
N ALA A 30 -1.27 -9.83 -19.02
CA ALA A 30 -2.29 -8.92 -18.52
C ALA A 30 -1.93 -8.24 -17.17
N CYS A 31 -0.83 -8.65 -16.53
CA CYS A 31 -0.29 -7.98 -15.36
C CYS A 31 0.75 -6.94 -15.79
N THR A 32 0.30 -5.73 -16.06
CA THR A 32 1.22 -4.60 -16.25
C THR A 32 2.05 -4.37 -15.01
N GLN A 33 3.25 -3.79 -15.15
CA GLN A 33 4.07 -3.42 -13.99
C GLN A 33 3.31 -2.48 -13.02
N GLU A 34 2.41 -1.64 -13.54
CA GLU A 34 1.54 -0.79 -12.72
C GLU A 34 0.52 -1.59 -11.91
N ARG A 35 -0.15 -2.58 -12.54
CA ARG A 35 -1.10 -3.45 -11.83
C ARG A 35 -0.40 -4.32 -10.78
N GLN A 36 0.79 -4.80 -11.08
CA GLN A 36 1.62 -5.55 -10.13
C GLN A 36 2.11 -4.67 -8.98
N ASN A 37 2.48 -3.41 -9.24
CA ASN A 37 2.85 -2.45 -8.20
C ASN A 37 1.65 -2.07 -7.31
N GLU A 38 0.46 -1.97 -7.89
CA GLU A 38 -0.78 -1.73 -7.15
C GLU A 38 -1.12 -2.92 -6.23
N ILE A 39 -1.01 -4.15 -6.73
CA ILE A 39 -1.19 -5.38 -5.93
C ILE A 39 -0.12 -5.47 -4.84
N ARG A 40 1.14 -5.15 -5.16
CA ARG A 40 2.22 -5.14 -4.16
C ARG A 40 1.93 -4.12 -3.06
N ARG A 41 1.44 -2.92 -3.41
CA ARG A 41 1.03 -1.85 -2.47
C ARG A 41 -0.29 -2.11 -1.75
N SER A 42 -1.11 -3.06 -2.20
CA SER A 42 -2.33 -3.45 -1.50
C SER A 42 -2.08 -4.60 -0.52
N ILE A 43 -1.13 -5.50 -0.83
CA ILE A 43 -0.68 -6.57 0.07
C ILE A 43 0.30 -6.03 1.12
N GLN A 44 1.23 -5.16 0.70
CA GLN A 44 1.98 -4.31 1.63
C GLN A 44 0.99 -3.27 2.14
N ASN A 45 0.37 -3.54 3.29
CA ASN A 45 -0.51 -2.61 3.96
C ASN A 45 0.21 -1.27 4.14
N TRP A 46 0.06 -0.33 3.20
CA TRP A 46 0.70 0.99 3.27
C TRP A 46 0.17 1.82 4.44
N THR A 47 -0.87 1.31 5.11
CA THR A 47 -1.34 1.80 6.39
C THR A 47 -0.66 0.97 7.48
N GLY A 48 0.62 1.25 7.62
CA GLY A 48 1.58 0.53 8.45
C GLY A 48 1.20 0.60 9.91
N THR A 49 1.06 -0.56 10.53
CA THR A 49 1.27 -0.71 11.97
C THR A 49 2.65 -0.15 12.29
N ASP A 50 2.74 0.86 13.15
CA ASP A 50 3.98 1.57 13.55
C ASP A 50 4.54 2.62 12.56
N GLY A 51 3.66 3.41 11.96
CA GLY A 51 4.06 4.57 11.15
C GLY A 51 4.68 5.71 11.96
N VAL A 52 5.60 6.43 11.31
CA VAL A 52 6.29 7.62 11.81
C VAL A 52 6.09 8.76 10.82
N LEU A 53 5.65 9.92 11.31
CA LEU A 53 5.55 11.17 10.56
C LEU A 53 6.57 12.15 11.11
N GLU A 54 7.46 12.62 10.24
CA GLU A 54 8.44 13.66 10.54
C GLU A 54 8.13 14.91 9.73
N VAL A 55 8.12 16.08 10.39
CA VAL A 55 7.91 17.39 9.75
C VAL A 55 9.16 18.24 9.91
N TYR A 56 9.60 18.82 8.80
CA TYR A 56 10.83 19.59 8.71
C TYR A 56 10.58 21.06 8.41
N ALA A 57 11.43 21.92 8.97
CA ALA A 57 11.56 23.33 8.60
C ALA A 57 13.00 23.53 8.08
N GLY A 58 13.18 23.40 6.77
CA GLY A 58 14.52 23.32 6.17
C GLY A 58 15.21 22.01 6.55
N ASP A 59 16.36 22.12 7.18
CA ASP A 59 17.19 21.00 7.66
C ASP A 59 16.81 20.52 9.07
N LYS A 60 15.88 21.21 9.74
CA LYS A 60 15.52 20.93 11.13
C LYS A 60 14.24 20.11 11.23
N LEU A 61 14.28 18.99 11.97
CA LEU A 61 13.09 18.29 12.44
C LEU A 61 12.38 19.14 13.49
N VAL A 62 11.13 19.51 13.24
CA VAL A 62 10.34 20.39 14.13
C VAL A 62 9.15 19.69 14.78
N ARG A 63 8.75 18.53 14.25
CA ARG A 63 7.68 17.71 14.82
C ARG A 63 7.86 16.25 14.41
N ARG A 64 7.63 15.33 15.34
CA ARG A 64 7.49 13.90 15.04
C ARG A 64 6.25 13.33 15.71
N PHE A 65 5.57 12.43 15.01
CA PHE A 65 4.54 11.57 15.55
C PHE A 65 4.91 10.12 15.26
N VAL A 66 4.78 9.24 16.24
CA VAL A 66 5.11 7.80 16.13
C VAL A 66 3.86 6.95 16.42
N LYS A 67 3.93 5.63 16.21
CA LYS A 67 2.80 4.71 16.41
C LYS A 67 1.53 5.16 15.65
N ILE A 68 1.71 5.62 14.42
CA ILE A 68 0.62 5.98 13.53
C ILE A 68 0.14 4.72 12.82
N ASP A 69 -1.15 4.38 12.97
CA ASP A 69 -1.72 3.21 12.30
C ASP A 69 -2.02 3.48 10.82
N LYS A 70 -2.46 4.71 10.51
CA LYS A 70 -2.93 5.12 9.19
C LYS A 70 -2.92 6.65 9.07
N LEU A 71 -2.52 7.12 7.89
CA LEU A 71 -2.83 8.46 7.41
C LEU A 71 -4.00 8.39 6.42
N SER A 72 -4.95 9.31 6.57
CA SER A 72 -6.14 9.39 5.73
C SER A 72 -6.22 10.77 5.07
N THR A 73 -6.76 10.79 3.86
CA THR A 73 -7.17 12.04 3.19
C THR A 73 -8.62 12.33 3.54
N ALA A 74 -8.92 13.56 3.93
CA ALA A 74 -10.29 13.97 4.18
C ALA A 74 -11.04 14.15 2.86
N TYR A 75 -12.34 13.82 2.86
CA TYR A 75 -13.23 14.03 1.72
C TYR A 75 -14.36 14.97 2.13
N GLY A 76 -14.75 15.87 1.23
CA GLY A 76 -15.90 16.72 1.46
C GLY A 76 -17.19 15.92 1.48
N THR A 77 -18.07 16.24 2.43
CA THR A 77 -19.38 15.57 2.59
C THR A 77 -20.27 15.75 1.37
N ASP A 78 -20.28 16.95 0.78
CA ASP A 78 -21.23 17.31 -0.28
C ASP A 78 -20.67 17.07 -1.69
N ASP A 79 -19.37 17.34 -1.89
CA ASP A 79 -18.70 17.27 -3.19
C ASP A 79 -17.96 15.94 -3.42
N GLY A 80 -17.74 15.15 -2.36
CA GLY A 80 -16.90 13.94 -2.41
C GLY A 80 -15.46 14.22 -2.82
N ALA A 81 -15.02 15.47 -2.80
CA ALA A 81 -13.70 15.87 -3.28
C ALA A 81 -12.65 15.65 -2.19
N ALA A 82 -11.49 15.14 -2.60
CA ALA A 82 -10.33 15.00 -1.72
C ALA A 82 -9.85 16.39 -1.26
N ARG A 83 -9.66 16.55 0.04
CA ARG A 83 -9.11 17.77 0.64
C ARG A 83 -7.57 17.72 0.59
N PRO A 84 -6.90 18.87 0.40
CA PRO A 84 -5.45 18.94 0.27
C PRO A 84 -4.72 18.91 1.63
N TYR A 85 -5.18 18.03 2.51
CA TYR A 85 -4.55 17.75 3.79
C TYR A 85 -4.80 16.30 4.17
N ARG A 86 -3.90 15.78 4.99
CA ARG A 86 -4.00 14.44 5.56
C ARG A 86 -4.10 14.54 7.07
N TYR A 87 -4.74 13.55 7.65
CA TYR A 87 -4.92 13.46 9.08
C TYR A 87 -4.63 12.05 9.58
N GLY A 88 -4.33 11.95 10.87
CA GLY A 88 -4.03 10.69 11.51
C GLY A 88 -4.13 10.76 13.02
N TYR A 89 -3.90 9.61 13.64
CA TYR A 89 -3.76 9.48 15.08
C TYR A 89 -2.44 8.78 15.36
N GLY A 90 -1.68 9.32 16.32
CA GLY A 90 -0.38 8.78 16.72
C GLY A 90 0.08 9.39 18.02
N VAL A 91 1.19 8.92 18.58
CA VAL A 91 1.80 9.50 19.77
C VAL A 91 2.67 10.68 19.37
N LEU A 92 2.49 11.82 20.02
CA LEU A 92 3.39 12.96 19.85
C LEU A 92 4.73 12.64 20.52
N ASP A 93 5.78 12.49 19.72
CA ASP A 93 7.16 12.42 20.17
C ASP A 93 7.64 13.85 20.46
N ALA A 94 7.53 14.26 21.73
CA ALA A 94 7.72 15.65 22.12
C ALA A 94 9.20 16.05 22.24
N ASN A 95 10.07 15.08 22.55
CA ASN A 95 11.51 15.27 22.69
C ASN A 95 12.29 14.93 21.40
N LEU A 96 11.61 14.41 20.37
CA LEU A 96 12.14 14.03 19.07
C LEU A 96 13.16 12.88 19.14
N ASP A 97 13.02 11.95 20.08
CA ASP A 97 13.94 10.81 20.26
C ASP A 97 13.53 9.53 19.51
N GLY A 98 12.33 9.52 18.93
CA GLY A 98 11.78 8.44 18.11
C GLY A 98 11.18 7.29 18.91
N LYS A 99 11.02 7.44 20.22
CA LYS A 99 10.50 6.41 21.12
C LYS A 99 9.25 6.93 21.83
N VAL A 100 8.34 6.00 22.13
CA VAL A 100 7.21 6.32 23.00
C VAL A 100 7.72 6.41 24.42
N SER A 101 7.68 7.60 25.00
CA SER A 101 8.05 7.85 26.39
C SER A 101 6.85 7.79 27.33
N ASP A 102 7.10 7.49 28.60
CA ASP A 102 6.06 7.48 29.64
C ASP A 102 5.43 8.88 29.78
N GLY A 103 4.13 8.97 29.53
CA GLY A 103 3.36 10.22 29.60
C GLY A 103 3.10 10.89 28.24
N GLU A 104 3.70 10.42 27.15
CA GLU A 104 3.36 10.89 25.81
C GLU A 104 1.96 10.42 25.40
N LYS A 105 1.21 11.33 24.78
CA LYS A 105 -0.21 11.11 24.50
C LYS A 105 -0.42 10.81 23.03
N ARG A 106 -1.35 9.88 22.77
CA ARG A 106 -1.95 9.71 21.46
C ARG A 106 -2.82 10.93 21.15
N VAL A 107 -2.56 11.57 20.02
CA VAL A 107 -3.22 12.79 19.58
C VAL A 107 -3.73 12.64 18.14
N TYR A 108 -4.74 13.45 17.83
CA TYR A 108 -5.13 13.73 16.46
C TYR A 108 -4.21 14.81 15.88
N PHE A 109 -3.85 14.68 14.60
CA PHE A 109 -3.10 15.71 13.90
C PHE A 109 -3.54 15.81 12.43
N GLU A 110 -3.32 16.99 11.86
CA GLU A 110 -3.51 17.29 10.44
C GLU A 110 -2.28 18.01 9.89
N PHE A 111 -1.98 17.80 8.61
CA PHE A 111 -0.96 18.56 7.90
C PHE A 111 -1.33 18.74 6.43
N SER A 112 -0.91 19.86 5.84
CA SER A 112 -1.24 20.20 4.45
C SER A 112 -0.33 19.47 3.47
N ASP A 113 -0.89 19.05 2.34
CA ASP A 113 -0.12 18.49 1.23
C ASP A 113 0.64 19.57 0.42
N TYR A 114 0.37 20.86 0.64
CA TYR A 114 0.99 21.95 -0.13
C TYR A 114 2.18 22.64 0.55
N SER A 115 2.20 22.69 1.88
CA SER A 115 3.13 23.55 2.62
C SER A 115 3.90 22.85 3.72
N THR A 116 3.55 21.60 4.04
CA THR A 116 4.26 20.82 5.05
C THR A 116 5.35 19.99 4.37
N ALA A 117 6.62 20.27 4.65
CA ALA A 117 7.69 19.36 4.29
C ALA A 117 7.69 18.18 5.28
N TYR A 118 7.28 17.00 4.83
CA TYR A 118 7.18 15.82 5.68
C TYR A 118 7.70 14.55 5.01
N VAL A 119 8.07 13.58 5.84
CA VAL A 119 8.30 12.18 5.44
C VAL A 119 7.42 11.31 6.32
N PHE A 120 6.67 10.40 5.70
CA PHE A 120 5.93 9.36 6.40
C PHE A 120 6.49 7.99 6.00
N TYR A 121 6.87 7.19 7.00
CA TYR A 121 7.49 5.89 6.80
C TYR A 121 7.12 4.93 7.93
N GLU A 122 7.28 3.63 7.69
CA GLU A 122 7.13 2.59 8.72
C GLU A 122 8.41 2.51 9.55
N ASN A 123 8.29 2.44 10.88
CA ASN A 123 9.44 2.20 11.73
C ASN A 123 10.00 0.78 11.51
N PRO A 124 11.23 0.60 11.02
CA PRO A 124 11.79 -0.73 10.72
C PRO A 124 12.33 -1.46 11.95
N SER A 125 12.19 -0.90 13.16
CA SER A 125 12.94 -1.29 14.37
C SER A 125 12.04 -1.79 15.49
#